data_AF-A0A542D1Z5-F1
#
_entry.id   AF-A0A542D1Z5-F1
#
_cell.length_a   1.000
_cell.length_b   1.000
_cell.length_c   1.000
_cell.angle_alpha   90.00
_cell.angle_beta   90.00
_cell.angle_gamma   90.00
#
_symmetry.space_group_name_H-M   'P 1'
#
loop_
_entity.id
_entity.type
_entity.pdbx_description
1 polymer ?
#
loop_
_entity_poly.entity_id
_entity_poly.type
_entity_poly.pdbx_seq_one_letter_code
_entity_poly.pdbx_strand_id
1 'polypeptide(L)'
;MRRAIFVGAVGAGKTTLFNRLQGDDSQARKTQAVEFNDLGDIDTPGEYFSHPRLYHALISTLVDCELLIYVHAANDPHCRIPSGLLDIYPHMKRIAVITKADVADADVENVYTLLAENGFRPPIFVVNSVDAGSLTAFKAFLAAQSNPREENSDEKTDNRQ
;
A
#
# COMPACT_ATOMS: atom_id res chain seq x y z
N MET A 1 16.77 0.92 -0.79
CA MET A 1 15.53 0.69 -1.54
C MET A 1 14.37 0.80 -0.57
N ARG A 2 13.30 1.52 -0.91
CA ARG A 2 12.13 1.64 -0.03
C ARG A 2 11.27 0.38 -0.11
N ARG A 3 11.15 -0.37 0.98
CA ARG A 3 10.25 -1.54 1.05
C ARG A 3 8.80 -1.07 1.21
N ALA A 4 7.93 -1.48 0.28
CA ALA A 4 6.49 -1.19 0.37
C ALA A 4 5.70 -2.38 0.92
N ILE A 5 4.60 -2.11 1.61
CA ILE A 5 3.71 -3.15 2.14
C ILE A 5 2.26 -2.88 1.75
N PHE A 6 1.58 -3.92 1.28
CA PHE A 6 0.18 -3.89 0.91
C PHE A 6 -0.67 -4.34 2.08
N VAL A 7 -1.57 -3.46 2.56
CA VAL A 7 -2.40 -3.69 3.74
C VAL A 7 -3.86 -3.38 3.39
N GLY A 8 -4.79 -4.16 3.92
CA GLY A 8 -6.22 -3.99 3.65
C GLY A 8 -7.02 -5.25 3.92
N ALA A 9 -8.36 -5.12 3.91
CA ALA A 9 -9.26 -6.22 4.22
C ALA A 9 -9.08 -7.44 3.30
N VAL A 10 -9.54 -8.60 3.77
CA VAL A 10 -9.65 -9.80 2.93
C VAL A 10 -10.51 -9.47 1.71
N GLY A 11 -10.07 -9.86 0.52
CA GLY A 11 -10.80 -9.61 -0.72
C GLY A 11 -10.67 -8.19 -1.28
N ALA A 12 -9.88 -7.29 -0.67
CA ALA A 12 -9.63 -5.94 -1.18
C ALA A 12 -8.79 -5.89 -2.48
N GLY A 13 -8.29 -7.03 -2.98
CA GLY A 13 -7.53 -7.08 -4.23
C GLY A 13 -6.02 -6.86 -4.10
N LYS A 14 -5.45 -6.98 -2.89
CA LYS A 14 -4.00 -6.84 -2.62
C LYS A 14 -3.14 -7.74 -3.53
N THR A 15 -3.34 -9.05 -3.46
CA THR A 15 -2.59 -10.05 -4.22
C THR A 15 -2.74 -9.87 -5.73
N THR A 16 -3.95 -9.54 -6.21
CA THR A 16 -4.19 -9.24 -7.63
C THR A 16 -3.41 -8.00 -8.08
N LEU A 17 -3.43 -6.93 -7.27
CA LEU A 17 -2.66 -5.72 -7.54
C LEU A 17 -1.15 -6.02 -7.53
N PHE A 18 -0.69 -6.79 -6.55
CA PHE A 18 0.70 -7.19 -6.39
C PHE A 18 1.23 -7.99 -7.59
N ASN A 19 0.50 -9.01 -8.05
CA ASN A 19 0.88 -9.81 -9.23
C ASN A 19 0.96 -8.94 -10.49
N ARG A 20 -0.01 -8.04 -10.69
CA ARG A 20 -0.02 -7.14 -11.85
C ARG A 20 1.08 -6.10 -11.87
N LEU A 21 1.55 -5.67 -10.71
CA LEU A 21 2.73 -4.83 -10.63
C LEU A 21 3.96 -5.52 -11.23
N GLN A 22 4.03 -6.85 -11.11
CA GLN A 22 5.07 -7.71 -11.69
C GLN A 22 4.81 -8.12 -13.14
N GLY A 23 3.67 -7.74 -13.72
CA GLY A 23 3.25 -8.21 -15.05
C GLY A 23 2.75 -9.65 -15.06
N ASP A 24 2.41 -10.20 -13.89
CA ASP A 24 1.76 -11.50 -13.77
C ASP A 24 0.23 -11.33 -13.69
N ASP A 25 -0.47 -11.87 -14.69
CA ASP A 25 -1.95 -11.89 -14.75
C ASP A 25 -2.54 -13.21 -14.21
N SER A 26 -1.73 -14.02 -13.51
CA SER A 26 -2.21 -15.23 -12.86
C SER A 26 -3.34 -14.96 -11.87
N GLN A 27 -4.28 -15.91 -11.76
CA GLN A 27 -5.38 -15.82 -10.79
C GLN A 27 -4.81 -15.73 -9.37
N ALA A 28 -5.10 -14.61 -8.69
CA ALA A 28 -4.71 -14.40 -7.30
C ALA A 28 -5.24 -15.54 -6.41
N ARG A 29 -4.32 -16.20 -5.71
CA ARG A 29 -4.65 -17.19 -4.68
C ARG A 29 -4.64 -16.52 -3.31
N LYS A 30 -5.36 -17.10 -2.34
CA LYS A 30 -5.38 -16.54 -0.98
C LYS A 30 -3.97 -16.59 -0.39
N THR A 31 -3.39 -15.42 -0.16
CA THR A 31 -2.10 -15.28 0.51
C THR A 31 -2.20 -15.77 1.96
N GLN A 32 -1.33 -16.72 2.33
CA GLN A 32 -1.26 -17.33 3.67
C GLN A 32 0.04 -16.98 4.42
N ALA A 33 1.01 -16.37 3.74
CA ALA A 33 2.29 -15.92 4.27
C ALA A 33 2.65 -14.56 3.68
N VAL A 34 3.63 -13.87 4.27
CA VAL A 34 4.15 -12.63 3.70
C VAL A 34 4.91 -12.96 2.41
N GLU A 35 4.50 -12.41 1.28
CA GLU A 35 5.15 -12.61 -0.02
C GLU A 35 5.95 -11.39 -0.43
N PHE A 36 7.16 -11.63 -0.93
CA PHE A 36 8.07 -10.58 -1.40
C PHE A 36 8.17 -10.65 -2.92
N ASN A 37 8.15 -9.50 -3.61
CA ASN A 37 8.55 -9.45 -5.01
C ASN A 37 10.02 -9.05 -5.16
N ASP A 38 10.55 -9.15 -6.37
CA ASP A 38 11.93 -8.77 -6.71
C ASP A 38 12.22 -7.28 -6.45
N LEU A 39 11.19 -6.46 -6.22
CA LEU A 39 11.28 -5.04 -5.88
C LEU A 39 11.25 -4.79 -4.35
N GLY A 40 11.08 -5.83 -3.53
CA GLY A 40 11.00 -5.75 -2.07
C GLY A 40 9.63 -5.35 -1.51
N ASP A 41 8.58 -5.40 -2.34
CA ASP A 41 7.20 -5.18 -1.91
C ASP A 41 6.68 -6.40 -1.16
N ILE A 42 5.77 -6.16 -0.21
CA ILE A 42 5.27 -7.13 0.75
C ILE A 42 3.75 -7.32 0.59
N ASP A 43 3.28 -8.48 0.10
CA ASP A 43 1.86 -8.88 0.18
C ASP A 43 1.58 -9.52 1.55
N THR A 44 0.52 -9.07 2.22
CA THR A 44 0.14 -9.55 3.55
C THR A 44 -1.19 -10.28 3.53
N PRO A 45 -1.35 -11.37 4.32
CA PRO A 45 -2.66 -11.98 4.53
C PRO A 45 -3.66 -10.94 5.05
N GLY A 46 -4.80 -10.76 4.38
CA GLY A 46 -5.81 -9.79 4.80
C GLY A 46 -6.36 -10.03 6.21
N GLU A 47 -6.16 -11.23 6.75
CA GLU A 47 -6.50 -11.60 8.12
C GLU A 47 -5.67 -10.83 9.15
N TYR A 48 -4.43 -10.43 8.83
CA TYR A 48 -3.58 -9.63 9.71
C TYR A 48 -4.18 -8.25 9.97
N PHE A 49 -4.92 -7.74 8.98
CA PHE A 49 -5.65 -6.48 9.09
C PHE A 49 -7.09 -6.67 9.62
N SER A 50 -7.72 -7.80 9.30
CA SER A 50 -9.14 -8.04 9.63
C SER A 50 -9.37 -8.58 11.03
N HIS A 51 -8.34 -9.12 11.70
CA HIS A 51 -8.46 -9.70 13.04
C HIS A 51 -7.53 -9.01 14.04
N PRO A 52 -8.07 -8.35 15.10
CA PRO A 52 -7.26 -7.65 16.10
C PRO A 52 -6.16 -8.49 16.75
N ARG A 53 -6.39 -9.80 16.92
CA ARG A 53 -5.39 -10.73 17.48
C ARG A 53 -4.11 -10.83 16.64
N LEU A 54 -4.18 -10.52 15.35
CA LEU A 54 -3.07 -10.62 14.41
C LEU A 54 -2.38 -9.28 14.14
N TYR A 55 -2.79 -8.18 14.79
CA TYR A 55 -2.16 -6.86 14.60
C TYR A 55 -0.68 -6.86 14.96
N HIS A 56 -0.26 -7.66 15.94
CA HIS A 56 1.16 -7.81 16.28
C HIS A 56 2.00 -8.27 15.07
N ALA A 57 1.47 -9.20 14.26
CA ALA A 57 2.15 -9.69 13.06
C ALA A 57 2.29 -8.55 12.05
N LEU A 58 1.21 -7.78 11.80
CA LEU A 58 1.25 -6.61 10.94
C LEU A 58 2.26 -5.55 11.43
N ILE A 59 2.20 -5.19 12.71
CA ILE A 59 3.10 -4.20 13.33
C ILE A 59 4.57 -4.63 13.23
N SER A 60 4.85 -5.93 13.41
CA SER A 60 6.20 -6.47 13.27
C SER A 60 6.73 -6.38 11.84
N THR A 61 5.89 -6.63 10.84
CA THR A 61 6.26 -6.51 9.42
C THR A 61 6.51 -5.05 9.02
N LEU A 62 5.79 -4.10 9.64
CA LEU A 62 5.91 -2.68 9.34
C LEU A 62 7.25 -2.05 9.76
N VAL A 63 8.00 -2.64 10.71
CA VAL A 63 9.31 -2.13 11.19
C VAL A 63 10.28 -1.91 10.04
N ASP A 64 10.19 -2.76 9.03
CA ASP A 64 11.10 -2.83 7.90
C ASP A 64 10.60 -2.02 6.68
N CYS A 65 9.39 -1.47 6.73
CA CYS A 65 8.75 -0.81 5.60
C CYS A 65 8.92 0.71 5.63
N GLU A 66 9.12 1.30 4.45
CA GLU A 66 9.14 2.76 4.29
C GLU A 66 7.84 3.30 3.67
N LEU A 67 7.05 2.44 3.03
CA LEU A 67 5.81 2.79 2.35
C LEU A 67 4.68 1.80 2.70
N LEU A 68 3.60 2.28 3.30
CA LEU A 68 2.35 1.54 3.45
C LEU A 68 1.39 1.91 2.33
N ILE A 69 0.89 0.89 1.64
CA ILE A 69 -0.08 0.98 0.56
C ILE A 69 -1.38 0.35 1.07
N TYR A 70 -2.34 1.20 1.42
CA TYR A 70 -3.65 0.75 1.85
C TYR A 70 -4.51 0.43 0.64
N VAL A 71 -4.92 -0.84 0.51
CA VAL A 71 -5.71 -1.33 -0.61
C VAL A 71 -7.17 -1.46 -0.15
N HIS A 72 -8.06 -0.76 -0.84
CA HIS A 72 -9.49 -0.73 -0.54
C HIS A 72 -10.30 -0.99 -1.81
N ALA A 73 -11.30 -1.87 -1.76
CA ALA A 73 -12.16 -2.12 -2.91
C ALA A 73 -13.18 -0.97 -3.08
N ALA A 74 -13.43 -0.57 -4.32
CA ALA A 74 -14.39 0.48 -4.67
C ALA A 74 -15.84 0.16 -4.23
N ASN A 75 -16.15 -1.10 -3.98
CA ASN A 75 -17.48 -1.54 -3.53
C ASN A 75 -17.53 -1.93 -2.03
N ASP A 76 -16.50 -1.61 -1.23
CA ASP A 76 -16.55 -1.77 0.22
C ASP A 76 -16.79 -0.41 0.89
N PRO A 77 -17.99 -0.15 1.46
CA PRO A 77 -18.31 1.13 2.07
C PRO A 77 -17.69 1.31 3.46
N HIS A 78 -16.94 0.32 3.97
CA HIS A 78 -16.37 0.36 5.31
C HIS A 78 -14.85 0.39 5.29
N CYS A 79 -14.28 1.51 5.74
CA CYS A 79 -12.86 1.58 6.04
C CYS A 79 -12.62 0.98 7.43
N ARG A 80 -11.82 -0.08 7.51
CA ARG A 80 -11.59 -0.86 8.74
C ARG A 80 -10.19 -0.66 9.30
N ILE A 81 -9.59 0.51 9.05
CA ILE A 81 -8.27 0.81 9.58
C ILE A 81 -8.33 0.88 11.09
N PRO A 82 -7.50 0.09 11.79
CA PRO A 82 -7.46 0.16 13.24
C PRO A 82 -6.96 1.53 13.67
N SER A 83 -7.68 2.16 14.60
CA SER A 83 -7.31 3.46 15.16
C SER A 83 -5.89 3.42 15.70
N GLY A 84 -5.06 4.40 15.32
CA GLY A 84 -3.68 4.51 15.79
C GLY A 84 -2.69 3.58 15.08
N LEU A 85 -3.11 2.57 14.29
CA LEU A 85 -2.19 1.68 13.58
C LEU A 85 -1.23 2.47 12.68
N LEU A 86 -1.76 3.44 11.95
CA LEU A 86 -0.96 4.27 11.07
C LEU A 86 -0.01 5.18 11.87
N ASP A 87 -0.36 5.52 13.11
CA ASP A 87 0.39 6.45 13.96
C ASP A 87 1.53 5.78 14.72
N ILE A 88 1.60 4.44 14.72
CA ILE A 88 2.72 3.68 15.30
C ILE A 88 4.05 4.04 14.60
N TYR A 89 4.00 4.33 13.29
CA TYR A 89 5.18 4.68 12.49
C TYR A 89 4.99 6.03 11.80
N PRO A 90 5.21 7.15 12.50
CA PRO A 90 4.92 8.49 11.96
C PRO A 90 5.80 8.87 10.75
N HIS A 91 6.96 8.24 10.60
CA HIS A 91 7.86 8.46 9.46
C HIS A 91 7.53 7.59 8.24
N MET A 92 6.63 6.62 8.37
CA MET A 92 6.24 5.74 7.28
C MET A 92 5.32 6.50 6.32
N LYS A 93 5.71 6.55 5.04
CA LYS A 93 4.86 7.15 4.01
C LYS A 93 3.62 6.28 3.81
N ARG A 94 2.45 6.89 3.68
CA ARG A 94 1.18 6.19 3.52
C ARG A 94 0.48 6.68 2.27
N ILE A 95 -0.01 5.75 1.45
CA ILE A 95 -0.89 6.04 0.32
C ILE A 95 -2.08 5.07 0.32
N ALA A 96 -3.11 5.39 -0.45
CA ALA A 96 -4.22 4.48 -0.68
C ALA A 96 -4.36 4.13 -2.17
N VAL A 97 -4.86 2.93 -2.43
CA VAL A 97 -5.22 2.42 -3.75
C VAL A 97 -6.63 1.88 -3.70
N ILE A 98 -7.53 2.48 -4.48
CA ILE A 98 -8.90 2.03 -4.69
C ILE A 98 -8.89 1.01 -5.83
N THR A 99 -9.17 -0.26 -5.53
CA THR A 99 -9.23 -1.37 -6.49
C THR A 99 -10.65 -1.67 -6.91
N LYS A 100 -10.83 -2.60 -7.87
CA LYS A 100 -12.15 -3.05 -8.33
C LYS A 100 -13.03 -1.91 -8.83
N ALA A 101 -12.46 -0.87 -9.41
CA ALA A 101 -13.23 0.22 -10.00
C ALA A 101 -14.10 -0.22 -11.21
N ASP A 102 -13.92 -1.46 -11.67
CA ASP A 102 -14.64 -2.10 -12.77
C ASP A 102 -15.91 -2.85 -12.38
N VAL A 103 -16.18 -3.10 -11.10
CA VAL A 103 -17.39 -3.84 -10.69
C VAL A 103 -18.65 -2.96 -10.77
N ALA A 104 -19.80 -3.57 -11.01
CA ALA A 104 -21.05 -2.83 -11.23
C ALA A 104 -21.53 -2.01 -10.03
N ASP A 105 -21.15 -2.43 -8.81
CA ASP A 105 -21.44 -1.79 -7.53
C ASP A 105 -20.27 -0.92 -7.02
N ALA A 106 -19.31 -0.56 -7.89
CA ALA A 106 -18.20 0.31 -7.51
C ALA A 106 -18.67 1.74 -7.25
N ASP A 107 -18.20 2.31 -6.14
CA ASP A 107 -18.48 3.68 -5.71
C ASP A 107 -17.18 4.40 -5.33
N VAL A 108 -16.41 4.75 -6.37
CA VAL A 108 -15.08 5.33 -6.20
C VAL A 108 -15.11 6.66 -5.45
N GLU A 109 -16.12 7.50 -5.70
CA GLU A 109 -16.24 8.82 -5.08
C GLU A 109 -16.51 8.72 -3.58
N ASN A 110 -17.43 7.86 -3.17
CA ASN A 110 -17.70 7.65 -1.75
C ASN A 110 -16.51 6.98 -1.04
N VAL A 111 -15.85 6.01 -1.69
CA VAL A 111 -14.64 5.40 -1.13
C VAL A 111 -13.50 6.43 -1.00
N TYR A 112 -13.34 7.34 -1.95
CA TYR A 112 -12.37 8.42 -1.85
C TYR A 112 -12.64 9.32 -0.64
N THR A 113 -13.90 9.73 -0.46
CA THR A 113 -14.35 10.53 0.68
C THR A 113 -14.08 9.81 2.01
N LEU A 114 -14.50 8.55 2.10
CA LEU A 114 -14.28 7.67 3.24
C LEU A 114 -12.78 7.57 3.61
N LEU A 115 -11.90 7.39 2.62
CA LEU A 115 -10.46 7.35 2.85
C LEU A 115 -9.91 8.69 3.36
N ALA A 116 -10.39 9.81 2.80
CA ALA A 116 -9.98 11.14 3.23
C ALA A 116 -10.38 11.44 4.69
N GLU A 117 -11.59 11.04 5.08
CA GLU A 117 -12.10 11.13 6.47
C GLU A 117 -11.27 10.27 7.44
N ASN A 118 -10.74 9.14 6.97
CA ASN A 118 -9.87 8.25 7.73
C ASN A 118 -8.38 8.65 7.67
N GLY A 119 -8.08 9.88 7.22
CA GLY A 119 -6.74 10.47 7.31
C GLY A 119 -5.82 10.18 6.13
N PHE A 120 -6.30 9.54 5.06
CA PHE A 120 -5.52 9.50 3.81
C PHE A 120 -5.53 10.85 3.12
N ARG A 121 -4.42 11.15 2.46
CA ARG A 121 -4.24 12.35 1.64
C ARG A 121 -3.68 11.91 0.29
N PRO A 122 -3.85 12.72 -0.76
CA PRO A 122 -3.22 12.44 -2.05
C PRO A 122 -1.71 12.15 -1.93
N PRO A 123 -1.18 11.21 -2.73
CA PRO A 123 -1.88 10.52 -3.80
C PRO A 123 -2.76 9.35 -3.33
N ILE A 124 -3.96 9.28 -3.90
CA ILE A 124 -4.86 8.12 -3.84
C ILE A 124 -5.03 7.65 -5.28
N PHE A 125 -4.65 6.41 -5.56
CA PHE A 125 -4.73 5.85 -6.92
C PHE A 125 -6.03 5.06 -7.09
N VAL A 126 -6.61 5.11 -8.27
CA VAL A 126 -7.72 4.25 -8.65
C VAL A 126 -7.21 3.27 -9.69
N VAL A 127 -7.31 1.98 -9.39
CA VAL A 127 -6.84 0.90 -10.25
C VAL A 127 -8.03 0.02 -10.65
N ASN A 128 -8.05 -0.29 -11.94
CA ASN A 128 -9.08 -1.06 -12.60
C ASN A 128 -8.49 -2.41 -13.01
N SER A 129 -9.21 -3.50 -12.73
CA SER A 129 -8.73 -4.84 -13.07
C SER A 129 -8.85 -5.18 -14.56
N VAL A 130 -9.54 -4.38 -15.36
CA VAL A 130 -9.70 -4.58 -16.80
C VAL A 130 -8.81 -3.64 -17.61
N ASP A 131 -8.47 -2.47 -17.08
CA ASP A 131 -7.65 -1.47 -17.75
C ASP A 131 -6.19 -1.48 -17.26
N ALA A 132 -5.27 -1.98 -18.08
CA ALA A 132 -3.84 -1.98 -17.80
C ALA A 132 -3.25 -0.55 -17.69
N GLY A 133 -3.87 0.44 -18.35
CA GLY A 133 -3.49 1.85 -18.29
C GLY A 133 -3.64 2.44 -16.89
N SER A 134 -4.64 1.98 -16.13
CA SER A 134 -4.91 2.43 -14.75
C SER A 134 -3.75 2.23 -13.78
N LEU A 135 -2.85 1.27 -14.06
CA LEU A 135 -1.66 1.01 -13.24
C LEU A 135 -0.47 1.92 -13.58
N THR A 136 -0.50 2.64 -14.70
CA THR A 136 0.66 3.41 -15.20
C THR A 136 1.11 4.47 -14.19
N ALA A 137 0.17 5.28 -13.70
CA ALA A 137 0.48 6.32 -12.72
C ALA A 137 0.98 5.73 -11.39
N PHE A 138 0.41 4.60 -10.97
CA PHE A 138 0.81 3.93 -9.74
C PHE A 138 2.20 3.29 -9.86
N LYS A 139 2.51 2.61 -10.98
CA LYS A 139 3.85 2.08 -11.28
C LYS A 139 4.90 3.19 -11.35
N ALA A 140 4.59 4.30 -12.02
CA ALA A 140 5.48 5.46 -12.08
C ALA A 140 5.75 6.06 -10.69
N PHE A 141 4.72 6.14 -9.84
CA PHE A 141 4.88 6.59 -8.46
C PHE A 141 5.80 5.67 -7.66
N LEU A 142 5.59 4.34 -7.73
CA LEU A 142 6.43 3.36 -7.04
C LEU A 142 7.88 3.42 -7.52
N ALA A 143 8.12 3.49 -8.83
CA ALA A 143 9.47 3.64 -9.38
C ALA A 143 10.18 4.91 -8.87
N ALA A 144 9.46 6.03 -8.76
CA ALA A 144 10.00 7.27 -8.18
C ALA A 144 10.30 7.16 -6.67
N GLN A 145 9.72 6.21 -5.95
CA GLN A 145 10.05 5.96 -4.54
C GLN A 145 11.31 5.10 -4.38
N SER A 146 11.72 4.36 -5.41
CA SER A 146 12.83 3.42 -5.38
C SER A 146 14.20 4.07 -5.61
N ASN A 147 14.24 5.31 -6.10
CA ASN A 147 15.50 6.05 -6.27
C ASN A 147 16.16 6.30 -4.89
N PRO A 148 17.47 6.02 -4.75
CA PRO A 148 18.20 6.33 -3.52
C PRO A 148 18.03 7.80 -3.19
N ARG A 149 17.75 8.12 -1.92
CA ARG A 149 17.87 9.49 -1.41
C ARG A 149 19.31 9.90 -1.72
N GLU A 150 19.50 10.99 -2.46
CA GLU A 150 20.81 11.65 -2.50
C GLU A 150 21.16 11.94 -1.04
N GLU A 151 22.23 11.29 -0.55
CA GLU A 151 22.83 11.64 0.73
C GLU A 151 23.27 13.10 0.60
N ASN A 152 22.56 14.00 1.28
CA ASN A 152 23.05 15.35 1.49
C ASN A 152 24.41 15.23 2.18
N SER A 153 25.46 15.53 1.44
CA SER A 153 26.81 15.71 1.94
C SER A 153 26.89 17.02 2.74
N ASP A 154 26.23 17.06 3.89
CA ASP A 154 26.39 18.12 4.88
C ASP A 154 27.24 17.60 6.04
N GLU A 155 28.53 17.40 5.78
CA GLU A 155 29.55 17.44 6.84
C GLU A 155 30.90 17.86 6.27
N LYS A 156 31.05 19.16 6.04
CA LYS A 156 32.33 19.85 6.23
C LYS A 156 32.15 20.99 7.21
N THR A 157 31.91 20.63 8.47
CA THR A 157 32.36 21.47 9.58
C THR A 157 33.82 21.07 9.85
N ASP A 158 34.75 21.57 9.04
CA ASP A 158 36.16 21.52 9.41
C ASP A 158 36.41 22.67 10.40
N ASN A 159 36.28 22.31 11.66
CA ASN A 159 36.68 23.11 12.79
C ASN A 159 38.12 22.70 13.13
N ARG A 160 39.12 23.41 12.59
CA ARG A 160 40.50 23.38 13.09
C ARG A 160 41.12 24.77 13.05
N GLN A 161 41.20 25.32 14.27
CA GLN A 161 42.32 26.05 14.88
C GLN A 161 43.07 27.08 14.05
#